data_AF-A0A8C0X8Y1-F1
#
_entry.id   AF-A0A8C0X8Y1-F1
#
_cell.length_a   1.000
_cell.length_b   1.000
_cell.length_c   1.000
_cell.angle_alpha   90.00
_cell.angle_beta   90.00
_cell.angle_gamma   90.00
#
_symmetry.space_group_name_H-M   'P 1'
#
loop_
_entity.id
_entity.type
_entity.pdbx_description
1 polymer ?
#
loop_
_entity_poly.entity_id
_entity_poly.type
_entity_poly.pdbx_seq_one_letter_code
_entity_poly.pdbx_strand_id
1 'polypeptide(L)'
;VKELKGMLKLKTLSLYQNPFCQYNLYRLYIIYHLPGVELLDRNKVTEKERRSMITIFNHKKAHTIQSIAFGGKVDASWNPKLPIKQKPVQRPPSDFALADNVDK
;
A
#
# COMPACT_ATOMS: atom_id res chain seq x y z
N VAL A 1 -1.01 -21.29 -13.60
CA VAL A 1 -0.14 -20.17 -13.14
C VAL A 1 1.03 -20.67 -12.29
N LYS A 2 0.97 -21.87 -11.71
CA LYS A 2 2.06 -22.45 -10.91
C LYS A 2 3.34 -22.64 -11.73
N GLU A 3 3.16 -22.94 -13.01
CA GLU A 3 4.19 -23.16 -14.03
C GLU A 3 4.95 -21.86 -14.32
N LEU A 4 4.20 -20.77 -14.47
CA LEU A 4 4.74 -19.42 -14.73
C LEU A 4 5.46 -18.85 -13.51
N LYS A 5 5.14 -19.31 -12.29
CA LYS A 5 5.78 -18.85 -11.06
C LYS A 5 7.28 -19.16 -11.00
N GLY A 6 7.72 -20.22 -11.69
CA GLY A 6 9.15 -20.55 -11.82
C GLY A 6 9.92 -19.62 -12.76
N MET A 7 9.23 -18.80 -13.56
CA MET A 7 9.85 -17.94 -14.57
C MET A 7 10.21 -16.57 -13.98
N LEU A 8 11.34 -16.48 -13.29
CA LEU A 8 11.81 -15.26 -12.61
C LEU A 8 12.14 -14.09 -13.56
N LYS A 9 12.44 -14.37 -14.84
CA LYS A 9 12.79 -13.36 -15.85
C LYS A 9 11.61 -12.95 -16.75
N LEU A 10 10.40 -13.42 -16.46
CA LEU A 10 9.22 -13.11 -17.27
C LEU A 10 8.74 -11.68 -17.01
N LYS A 11 9.07 -10.76 -17.93
CA LYS A 11 8.68 -9.35 -17.83
C LYS A 11 7.37 -9.01 -18.55
N THR A 12 7.07 -9.71 -19.62
CA THR A 12 5.92 -9.42 -20.48
C THR A 12 5.03 -10.66 -20.57
N LEU A 13 3.74 -10.49 -20.29
CA LEU A 13 2.75 -11.54 -20.36
C LEU A 13 1.50 -11.03 -21.09
N SER A 14 0.95 -11.85 -21.98
CA SER A 14 -0.33 -11.60 -22.64
C SER A 14 -1.21 -12.83 -22.45
N LEU A 15 -2.36 -12.63 -21.80
CA LEU A 15 -3.43 -13.60 -21.61
C LEU A 15 -4.67 -13.24 -22.43
N TYR A 16 -4.60 -12.20 -23.27
CA TYR A 16 -5.67 -11.76 -24.17
C TYR A 16 -6.39 -12.92 -24.86
N GLN A 17 -7.73 -12.86 -24.90
CA GLN A 17 -8.63 -13.91 -25.42
C GLN A 17 -8.62 -15.24 -24.63
N ASN A 18 -8.12 -15.25 -23.39
CA ASN A 18 -8.30 -16.38 -22.49
C ASN A 18 -9.62 -16.21 -21.71
N PRO A 19 -10.45 -17.28 -21.53
CA PRO A 19 -11.60 -17.24 -20.62
C PRO A 19 -11.26 -16.75 -19.20
N PHE A 20 -10.01 -16.97 -18.77
CA PHE A 20 -9.48 -16.45 -17.52
C PHE A 20 -9.53 -14.92 -17.40
N CYS A 21 -9.51 -14.18 -18.51
CA CYS A 21 -9.61 -12.72 -18.51
C CYS A 21 -11.02 -12.20 -18.17
N GLN A 22 -12.02 -13.08 -18.09
CA GLN A 22 -13.39 -12.69 -17.75
C GLN A 22 -13.59 -12.43 -16.25
N TYR A 23 -12.68 -12.90 -15.39
CA TYR A 23 -12.80 -12.72 -13.93
C TYR A 23 -12.38 -11.31 -13.50
N ASN A 24 -13.21 -10.56 -12.79
CA ASN A 24 -12.92 -9.17 -12.38
C ASN A 24 -11.56 -8.95 -11.68
N LEU A 25 -11.03 -9.96 -10.97
CA LEU A 25 -9.77 -9.87 -10.23
C LEU A 25 -8.60 -10.59 -10.92
N TYR A 26 -8.76 -11.11 -12.14
CA TYR A 26 -7.72 -11.87 -12.84
C TYR A 26 -6.40 -11.10 -12.91
N ARG A 27 -6.48 -9.80 -13.21
CA ARG A 27 -5.31 -8.94 -13.37
C ARG A 27 -4.51 -8.84 -12.08
N LEU A 28 -5.17 -8.53 -10.96
CA LEU A 28 -4.50 -8.44 -9.65
C LEU A 28 -4.00 -9.82 -9.18
N TYR A 29 -4.73 -10.89 -9.49
CA TYR A 29 -4.32 -12.26 -9.18
C TYR A 29 -3.01 -12.64 -9.89
N ILE A 30 -2.88 -12.31 -11.17
CA ILE A 30 -1.65 -12.56 -11.94
C ILE A 30 -0.49 -11.74 -11.40
N ILE A 31 -0.69 -10.45 -11.10
CA ILE A 31 0.35 -9.58 -10.52
C ILE A 31 0.79 -10.14 -9.15
N TYR A 32 -0.11 -10.76 -8.39
CA TYR A 32 0.19 -11.33 -7.07
C TYR A 32 1.07 -12.55 -7.15
N HIS A 33 0.74 -13.46 -8.07
CA HIS A 33 1.47 -14.68 -8.25
C HIS A 33 2.77 -14.49 -9.06
N LEU A 34 2.82 -13.47 -9.92
CA LEU A 34 3.94 -13.16 -10.82
C LEU A 34 4.42 -11.71 -10.64
N PRO A 35 5.10 -11.38 -9.53
CA PRO A 35 5.52 -10.02 -9.24
C PRO A 35 6.55 -9.45 -10.24
N GLY A 36 7.24 -10.31 -11.00
CA GLY A 36 8.23 -9.94 -12.01
C GLY A 36 7.65 -9.43 -13.33
N VAL A 37 6.33 -9.54 -13.54
CA VAL A 37 5.66 -9.03 -14.74
C VAL A 37 5.55 -7.51 -14.66
N GLU A 38 6.08 -6.83 -15.68
CA GLU A 38 6.04 -5.39 -15.86
C GLU A 38 4.93 -4.97 -16.85
N LEU A 39 4.64 -5.81 -17.84
CA LEU A 39 3.64 -5.56 -18.88
C LEU A 39 2.68 -6.74 -18.98
N LEU A 40 1.39 -6.47 -18.73
CA LEU A 40 0.32 -7.46 -18.77
C LEU A 40 -0.78 -7.01 -19.74
N ASP A 41 -1.05 -7.82 -20.77
CA ASP A 41 -2.08 -7.55 -21.79
C ASP A 41 -1.95 -6.18 -22.45
N ARG A 42 -0.72 -5.82 -22.84
CA ARG A 42 -0.34 -4.50 -23.41
C ARG A 42 -0.45 -3.33 -22.44
N ASN A 43 -0.91 -3.56 -21.21
CA ASN A 43 -1.00 -2.56 -20.16
C ASN A 43 0.14 -2.72 -19.15
N LYS A 44 0.92 -1.66 -18.93
CA LYS A 44 1.94 -1.64 -17.88
C LYS A 44 1.31 -1.86 -16.51
N VAL A 45 1.96 -2.66 -15.67
CA VAL A 45 1.55 -2.87 -14.29
C VAL A 45 1.86 -1.61 -13.50
N THR A 46 0.84 -1.00 -12.92
CA THR A 46 0.97 0.23 -12.15
C THR A 46 1.30 -0.06 -10.69
N GLU A 47 1.93 0.89 -10.00
CA GLU A 47 2.20 0.75 -8.58
C GLU A 47 0.91 0.74 -7.74
N LYS A 48 -0.13 1.43 -8.21
CA LYS A 48 -1.48 1.40 -7.59
C LYS A 48 -2.01 -0.03 -7.51
N GLU A 49 -1.93 -0.78 -8.61
CA GLU A 49 -2.35 -2.19 -8.65
C GLU A 49 -1.52 -3.05 -7.70
N ARG A 50 -0.19 -2.82 -7.64
CA ARG A 50 0.69 -3.53 -6.71
C ARG A 50 0.31 -3.29 -5.24
N ARG A 51 -0.04 -2.05 -4.88
CA ARG A 51 -0.52 -1.72 -3.54
C ARG A 51 -1.89 -2.36 -3.26
N SER A 52 -2.86 -2.18 -4.16
CA SER A 52 -4.22 -2.74 -4.02
C SER A 52 -4.21 -4.25 -3.86
N MET A 53 -3.37 -4.94 -4.62
CA MET A 53 -3.17 -6.37 -4.53
C MET A 53 -2.68 -6.82 -3.14
N ILE A 54 -1.71 -6.11 -2.55
CA ILE A 54 -1.21 -6.44 -1.21
C ILE A 54 -2.33 -6.28 -0.18
N THR A 55 -3.13 -5.21 -0.31
CA THR A 55 -4.30 -4.97 0.55
C THR A 55 -5.33 -6.11 0.46
N ILE A 56 -5.59 -6.62 -0.74
CA ILE A 56 -6.64 -7.63 -0.99
C ILE A 56 -6.18 -9.05 -0.65
N PHE A 57 -4.96 -9.43 -1.06
CA PHE A 57 -4.50 -10.84 -1.00
C PHE A 57 -3.54 -11.12 0.16
N ASN A 58 -3.06 -10.10 0.88
CA ASN A 58 -2.13 -10.30 1.99
C ASN A 58 -2.40 -9.33 3.14
N HIS A 59 -3.40 -9.67 3.97
CA HIS A 59 -3.78 -8.88 5.13
C HIS A 59 -2.64 -8.64 6.12
N LYS A 60 -1.72 -9.60 6.32
CA LYS A 60 -0.55 -9.42 7.20
C LYS A 60 0.38 -8.32 6.68
N LYS A 61 0.76 -8.39 5.39
CA LYS A 61 1.60 -7.36 4.75
C LYS A 61 0.89 -6.02 4.67
N ALA A 62 -0.42 -6.02 4.38
CA ALA A 62 -1.22 -4.81 4.35
C ALA A 62 -1.24 -4.10 5.71
N HIS A 63 -1.50 -4.86 6.78
CA HIS A 63 -1.49 -4.35 8.13
C HIS A 63 -0.11 -3.79 8.52
N THR A 64 0.98 -4.48 8.17
CA THR A 64 2.33 -3.96 8.40
C THR A 64 2.60 -2.65 7.65
N ILE A 65 2.19 -2.54 6.38
CA ILE A 65 2.36 -1.29 5.61
C ILE A 65 1.57 -0.14 6.25
N GLN A 66 0.35 -0.42 6.71
CA GLN A 66 -0.50 0.57 7.38
C GLN A 66 0.02 0.95 8.77
N SER A 67 0.68 0.03 9.47
CA SER A 67 1.25 0.26 10.80
C SER A 67 2.67 0.86 10.76
N ILE A 68 3.18 1.26 9.60
CA ILE A 68 4.45 2.00 9.50
C ILE A 68 4.10 3.46 9.24
N ALA A 69 4.12 4.28 10.29
CA ALA A 69 3.98 5.73 10.19
C ALA A 69 5.37 6.39 10.35
N PHE A 70 5.66 7.40 9.52
CA PHE A 70 6.84 8.28 9.64
C PHE A 70 8.16 7.56 9.98
N GLY A 71 8.56 6.60 9.15
CA GLY A 71 9.88 5.99 9.25
C GLY A 71 10.11 5.04 10.42
N GLY A 72 9.09 4.70 11.21
CA GLY A 72 9.18 3.72 12.30
C GLY A 72 8.07 2.68 12.25
N LYS A 73 8.37 1.44 12.68
CA LYS A 73 7.33 0.44 12.97
C LYS A 73 6.52 0.95 14.16
N VAL A 74 5.26 1.34 13.94
CA VAL A 74 4.32 1.56 15.04
C VAL A 74 3.81 0.19 15.44
N ASP A 75 4.15 -0.24 16.65
CA ASP A 75 3.57 -1.44 17.22
C ASP A 75 2.06 -1.27 17.29
N ALA A 76 1.33 -2.24 16.73
CA ALA A 76 -0.12 -2.23 16.65
C ALA A 76 -0.82 -2.38 18.02
N SER A 77 -0.06 -2.39 19.12
CA SER A 77 -0.58 -2.21 20.47
C SER A 77 -0.97 -0.75 20.71
N TRP A 78 -1.93 -0.25 19.94
CA TRP A 78 -2.61 1.00 20.27
C TRP A 78 -3.40 0.78 21.56
N ASN A 79 -2.86 1.23 22.68
CA ASN A 79 -3.54 1.22 23.97
C ASN A 79 -3.92 2.66 24.35
N PRO A 80 -5.21 3.05 24.23
CA PRO A 80 -5.65 4.42 24.51
C PRO A 80 -5.51 4.83 25.98
N LYS A 81 -5.18 3.90 26.87
CA LYS A 81 -5.01 4.14 28.32
C LYS A 81 -3.57 4.42 28.76
N LEU A 82 -2.59 4.34 27.87
CA LEU A 82 -1.22 4.72 28.21
C LEU A 82 -1.08 6.25 28.15
N PRO A 83 -0.56 6.91 29.20
CA PRO A 83 -0.32 8.34 29.16
C PRO A 83 0.67 8.64 28.03
N ILE A 84 0.19 9.34 27.01
CA ILE A 84 1.02 9.87 25.93
C ILE A 84 2.05 10.75 26.61
N LYS A 85 3.31 10.29 26.72
CA LYS A 85 4.42 11.16 27.12
C LYS A 85 4.68 12.12 25.98
N GLN A 86 3.88 13.20 25.93
CA GLN A 86 4.23 14.38 25.17
C GLN A 86 5.54 14.89 25.77
N LYS A 87 6.64 14.73 25.05
CA LYS A 87 7.85 15.51 25.32
C LYS A 87 7.43 16.97 25.13
N PRO A 88 7.72 17.91 26.06
CA PRO A 88 7.32 19.29 25.88
C PRO A 88 7.99 19.80 24.60
N VAL A 89 7.18 20.02 23.57
CA VAL A 89 7.60 20.68 22.35
C VAL A 89 7.90 22.12 22.76
N GLN A 90 9.13 22.58 22.51
CA GLN A 90 9.49 23.98 22.69
C GLN A 90 8.46 24.84 21.95
N ARG A 91 8.05 25.95 22.58
CA ARG A 91 6.96 26.83 22.13
C ARG A 91 6.99 26.99 20.59
N PRO A 92 5.85 26.84 19.90
CA PRO A 92 5.81 27.04 18.47
C PRO A 92 6.30 28.45 18.12
N PRO A 93 7.00 28.64 16.99
CA PRO A 93 7.42 29.96 16.52
C PRO A 93 6.23 30.92 16.45
N SER A 94 6.47 32.18 16.79
CA SER A 94 5.44 33.24 16.84
C SER A 94 4.60 33.37 15.56
N ASP A 95 5.13 32.96 14.41
CA ASP A 95 4.44 32.96 13.11
C ASP A 95 3.25 31.99 13.03
N PHE A 96 3.11 31.04 13.96
CA PHE A 96 2.00 30.07 13.98
C PHE A 96 0.91 30.43 15.00
N ALA A 97 0.96 31.62 15.61
CA ALA A 97 -0.14 32.09 16.43
C ALA A 97 -1.38 32.31 15.54
N LEU A 98 -2.38 31.44 15.68
CA LEU A 98 -3.70 31.68 15.12
C LEU A 98 -4.20 32.99 15.72
N ALA A 99 -4.38 34.02 14.89
CA ALA A 99 -4.92 35.29 15.34
C ALA A 99 -6.36 35.05 15.84
N ASP A 100 -6.54 35.08 17.15
CA ASP A 100 -7.84 35.21 17.80
C ASP A 100 -8.43 36.57 17.41
N ASN A 101 -9.13 36.61 16.27
CA ASN A 101 -10.02 37.73 15.95
C ASN A 101 -11.39 37.42 16.53
N VAL A 102 -11.53 37.77 17.80
CA VAL A 102 -12.80 37.92 18.50
C VAL A 102 -13.09 39.43 18.60
N ASP A 103 -14.26 39.79 18.09
CA ASP A 103 -15.06 41.00 18.30
C ASP A 103 -14.69 42.33 17.60
N LYS A 104 -15.55 42.72 16.65
CA LYS A 104 -16.16 44.05 16.63
C LYS A 104 -17.62 43.99 16.20
#